data_AF-A0A438KRI6-F1
#
_entry.id   AF-A0A438KRI6-F1
#
_cell.length_a   1.000
_cell.length_b   1.000
_cell.length_c   1.000
_cell.angle_alpha   90.00
_cell.angle_beta   90.00
_cell.angle_gamma   90.00
#
_symmetry.space_group_name_H-M   'P 1'
#
loop_
_entity.id
_entity.type
_entity.pdbx_description
1 polymer ?
#
loop_
_entity_poly.entity_id
_entity_poly.type
_entity_poly.pdbx_seq_one_letter_code
_entity_poly.pdbx_strand_id
1 'polypeptide(L)'
;MLVLGSMMGRSNNGDVKCCKRITTIHICYNNSITGENLYSKLSLVDLAGSEGLVVEDDSGERVTDLLHVMKSLSALGDVLSSLTANKDVVPYENSMLTKVLADSLGGSSITLLIVNICPNVSNLPETLSSLNFCARARNAVLSLGNRDTIKKWRDVANDARKELYEKEKEIHDLKQEVLGLKQALKDANDQCVLLFNEVQKAWKVSFTLQSDLKVCDIMFLYISPVL
;
A
#
# COMPACT_ATOMS: atom_id res chain seq x y z
N MET A 1 15.14 -3.26 12.94
CA MET A 1 15.44 -4.08 14.14
C MET A 1 16.83 -3.71 14.64
N LEU A 2 16.89 -3.12 15.83
CA LEU A 2 18.12 -2.84 16.57
C LEU A 2 18.38 -4.01 17.53
N VAL A 3 19.53 -4.65 17.41
CA VAL A 3 20.01 -5.68 18.35
C VAL A 3 21.13 -5.05 19.18
N LEU A 4 20.84 -4.78 20.45
CA LEU A 4 21.86 -4.51 21.47
C LEU A 4 22.46 -5.86 21.86
N GLY A 5 23.58 -6.20 21.22
CA GLY A 5 24.32 -7.43 21.47
C GLY A 5 24.80 -7.55 22.92
N SER A 6 24.91 -8.79 23.38
CA SER A 6 25.29 -9.11 24.76
C SER A 6 26.72 -8.68 25.04
N MET A 7 26.89 -8.03 26.17
CA MET A 7 28.14 -7.89 26.88
C MET A 7 28.67 -9.27 27.29
N MET A 8 29.45 -9.91 26.43
CA MET A 8 30.55 -10.78 26.85
C MET A 8 31.40 -11.11 25.63
N GLY A 9 32.65 -10.68 25.68
CA GLY A 9 33.65 -11.02 24.68
C GLY A 9 34.85 -10.11 24.81
N ARG A 10 35.69 -10.36 25.82
CA ARG A 10 37.11 -10.00 25.75
C ARG A 10 37.67 -10.68 24.49
N SER A 11 37.60 -10.01 23.36
CA SER A 11 38.36 -10.39 22.18
C SER A 11 39.73 -9.73 22.32
N ASN A 12 40.78 -10.54 22.45
CA ASN A 12 42.17 -10.08 22.56
C ASN A 12 42.69 -9.35 21.30
N ASN A 13 41.84 -9.02 20.33
CA ASN A 13 42.22 -8.40 19.07
C ASN A 13 41.61 -7.00 18.91
N GLY A 14 42.40 -5.99 19.28
CA GLY A 14 42.68 -4.74 18.56
C GLY A 14 41.60 -3.78 18.05
N ASP A 15 40.38 -4.20 17.70
CA ASP A 15 39.44 -3.31 16.97
C ASP A 15 38.16 -3.03 17.77
N VAL A 16 38.10 -1.86 18.39
CA VAL A 16 36.93 -1.35 19.12
C VAL A 16 36.10 -0.47 18.16
N LYS A 17 34.94 -0.96 17.71
CA LYS A 17 34.01 -0.21 16.82
C LYS A 17 32.66 0.01 17.50
N CYS A 18 32.11 1.23 17.44
CA CYS A 18 30.87 1.62 18.14
C CYS A 18 29.55 1.05 17.59
N CYS A 19 29.59 0.50 16.38
CA CYS A 19 28.58 -0.43 15.86
C CYS A 19 29.37 -1.58 15.24
N LYS A 20 29.11 -2.81 15.68
CA LYS A 20 29.79 -3.97 15.10
C LYS A 20 29.34 -4.18 13.66
N ARG A 21 28.08 -3.89 13.34
CA ARG A 21 27.58 -3.94 11.96
C ARG A 21 26.25 -3.22 11.77
N ILE A 22 26.07 -2.53 10.64
CA ILE A 22 24.76 -2.09 10.15
C ILE A 22 24.55 -2.75 8.79
N THR A 23 23.45 -3.47 8.64
CA THR A 23 23.04 -4.08 7.37
C THR A 23 21.67 -3.54 7.00
N THR A 24 21.57 -2.90 5.85
CA THR A 24 20.33 -2.30 5.37
C THR A 24 19.89 -3.04 4.11
N ILE A 25 18.65 -3.54 4.13
CA ILE A 25 18.02 -4.20 3.01
C ILE A 25 16.96 -3.24 2.47
N HIS A 26 17.09 -2.89 1.19
CA HIS A 26 16.14 -2.06 0.47
C HIS A 26 15.24 -2.97 -0.35
N ILE A 27 13.92 -2.82 -0.18
CA ILE A 27 12.91 -3.65 -0.85
C ILE A 27 12.05 -2.70 -1.67
N CYS A 28 12.14 -2.82 -2.99
CA CYS A 28 11.29 -2.11 -3.94
C CYS A 28 10.26 -3.10 -4.51
N TYR A 29 8.99 -2.79 -4.34
CA TYR A 29 7.88 -3.53 -4.91
C TYR A 29 7.22 -2.68 -6.00
N ASN A 30 6.96 -3.28 -7.14
CA ASN A 30 6.23 -2.66 -8.25
C ASN A 30 5.09 -3.60 -8.64
N ASN A 31 3.86 -3.08 -8.58
CA ASN A 31 2.68 -3.77 -9.05
C ASN A 31 2.38 -3.35 -10.50
N SER A 32 2.63 -4.26 -11.45
CA SER A 32 2.43 -3.97 -12.88
C SER A 32 0.96 -3.83 -13.30
N ILE A 33 0.00 -4.23 -12.45
CA ILE A 33 -1.43 -4.13 -12.74
C ILE A 33 -1.98 -2.80 -12.22
N THR A 34 -1.67 -2.43 -10.98
CA THR A 34 -2.14 -1.18 -10.37
C THR A 34 -1.23 0.02 -10.63
N GLY A 35 0.01 -0.22 -11.09
CA GLY A 35 1.05 0.79 -11.22
C GLY A 35 1.67 1.23 -9.88
N GLU A 36 1.28 0.58 -8.77
CA GLU A 36 1.74 0.95 -7.43
C GLU A 36 3.22 0.61 -7.24
N ASN A 37 3.98 1.57 -6.72
CA ASN A 37 5.37 1.35 -6.32
C ASN A 37 5.49 1.56 -4.81
N LEU A 38 5.96 0.54 -4.10
CA LEU A 38 6.21 0.59 -2.67
C LEU A 38 7.71 0.43 -2.41
N TYR A 39 8.25 1.30 -1.56
CA TYR A 39 9.62 1.20 -1.07
C TYR A 39 9.60 0.93 0.43
N SER A 40 10.37 -0.05 0.86
CA SER A 40 10.58 -0.33 2.27
C SER A 40 12.05 -0.57 2.57
N LYS A 41 12.44 -0.27 3.81
CA LYS A 41 13.81 -0.35 4.28
C LYS A 41 13.85 -1.16 5.57
N LEU A 42 14.61 -2.24 5.58
CA LEU A 42 14.88 -3.04 6.77
C LEU A 42 16.33 -2.81 7.21
N SER A 43 16.51 -2.15 8.35
CA SER A 43 17.82 -1.99 8.98
C SER A 43 18.00 -3.02 10.09
N LEU A 44 19.09 -3.78 10.02
CA LEU A 44 19.59 -4.69 11.06
C LEU A 44 20.86 -4.08 11.64
N VAL A 45 20.85 -3.75 12.93
CA VAL A 45 21.96 -3.05 13.59
C VAL A 45 22.45 -3.90 14.74
N ASP A 46 23.75 -4.20 14.72
CA ASP A 46 24.48 -4.84 15.81
C ASP A 46 25.34 -3.77 16.50
N LEU A 47 24.92 -3.41 17.70
CA LEU A 47 25.56 -2.37 18.50
C LEU A 47 26.75 -2.94 19.28
N ALA A 48 27.75 -2.08 19.52
CA ALA A 48 28.88 -2.42 20.35
C ALA A 48 28.46 -2.66 21.82
N GLY A 49 29.37 -3.24 22.59
CA GLY A 49 29.14 -3.49 24.02
C GLY A 49 28.88 -2.19 24.78
N SER A 50 28.01 -2.27 25.81
CA SER A 50 27.65 -1.14 26.65
C SER A 50 28.51 -1.03 27.91
N GLU A 51 29.56 -1.84 28.04
CA GLU A 51 30.45 -1.85 29.20
C GLU A 51 31.03 -0.48 29.52
N GLY A 52 31.02 -0.15 30.81
CA GLY A 52 31.74 1.00 31.33
C GLY A 52 33.26 0.75 31.38
N LEU A 53 34.02 1.85 31.32
CA LEU A 53 35.45 1.84 31.64
C LEU A 53 35.66 1.46 33.10
N VAL A 54 36.21 0.27 33.35
CA VAL A 54 36.97 0.01 34.57
C VAL A 54 38.39 0.48 34.26
N VAL A 55 38.81 1.57 34.89
CA VAL A 55 40.14 2.17 34.73
C VAL A 55 41.16 1.27 35.42
N GLU A 56 41.47 0.13 34.83
CA GLU A 56 42.61 -0.70 35.19
C GLU A 56 43.61 -0.68 34.04
N ASP A 57 44.58 0.24 34.14
CA ASP A 57 45.91 0.24 33.49
C ASP A 57 45.99 -0.06 31.98
N ASP A 58 44.90 0.17 31.23
CA ASP A 58 44.89 -0.07 29.79
C ASP A 58 45.45 1.14 29.03
N SER A 59 46.16 0.88 27.93
CA SER A 59 46.82 1.91 27.13
C SER A 59 45.83 3.00 26.68
N GLY A 60 46.24 4.28 26.70
CA GLY A 60 45.35 5.43 26.46
C GLY A 60 44.55 5.40 25.15
N GLU A 61 45.01 4.67 24.13
CA GLU A 61 44.31 4.47 22.85
C GLU A 61 43.04 3.60 23.00
N ARG A 62 43.09 2.56 23.85
CA ARG A 62 41.91 1.71 24.14
C ARG A 62 40.84 2.47 24.91
N VAL A 63 41.28 3.34 25.82
CA VAL A 63 40.39 4.23 26.57
C VAL A 63 39.66 5.19 25.63
N THR A 64 40.35 5.76 24.64
CA THR A 64 39.72 6.67 23.67
C THR A 64 38.68 5.96 22.79
N ASP A 65 38.95 4.74 22.35
CA ASP A 65 37.99 4.00 21.54
C ASP A 65 36.74 3.62 22.33
N LEU A 66 36.91 3.19 23.58
CA LEU A 66 35.77 2.85 24.44
C LEU A 66 34.92 4.09 24.75
N LEU A 67 35.55 5.27 24.93
CA LEU A 67 34.83 6.54 25.04
C LEU A 67 34.01 6.86 23.78
N HIS A 68 34.54 6.59 22.59
CA HIS A 68 33.79 6.76 21.34
C HIS A 68 32.58 5.82 21.25
N VAL A 69 32.72 4.57 21.71
CA VAL A 69 31.60 3.61 21.82
C VAL A 69 30.52 4.16 22.73
N MET A 70 30.89 4.49 23.98
CA MET A 70 29.97 4.98 25.00
C MET A 70 29.29 6.30 24.59
N LYS A 71 29.99 7.16 23.84
CA LYS A 71 29.42 8.40 23.29
C LYS A 71 28.28 8.13 22.32
N SER A 72 28.45 7.16 21.42
CA SER A 72 27.40 6.83 20.44
C SER A 72 26.16 6.20 21.10
N LEU A 73 26.34 5.38 22.12
CA LEU A 73 25.24 4.76 22.87
C LEU A 73 24.54 5.78 23.77
N SER A 74 25.28 6.71 24.38
CA SER A 74 24.73 7.84 25.13
C SER A 74 23.89 8.75 24.23
N ALA A 75 24.41 9.12 23.05
CA ALA A 75 23.66 9.91 22.07
C ALA A 75 22.36 9.20 21.64
N LEU A 76 22.38 7.88 21.45
CA LEU A 76 21.18 7.09 21.18
C LEU A 76 20.17 7.17 22.34
N GLY A 77 20.65 7.11 23.58
CA GLY A 77 19.83 7.31 24.79
C GLY A 77 19.20 8.70 24.86
N ASP A 78 19.92 9.75 24.48
CA ASP A 78 19.44 11.13 24.45
C ASP A 78 18.34 11.34 23.39
N VAL A 79 18.51 10.72 22.21
CA VAL A 79 17.50 10.70 21.15
C VAL A 79 16.22 10.04 21.66
N LEU A 80 16.30 8.83 22.22
CA LEU A 80 15.14 8.12 22.76
C LEU A 80 14.44 8.90 23.87
N SER A 81 15.20 9.55 24.74
CA SER A 81 14.66 10.37 25.83
C SER A 81 13.95 11.62 25.29
N SER A 82 14.49 12.26 24.25
CA SER A 82 13.88 13.42 23.59
C SER A 82 12.59 13.05 22.88
N LEU A 83 12.55 11.87 22.24
CA LEU A 83 11.35 11.31 21.61
C LEU A 83 10.27 10.95 22.63
N THR A 84 10.65 10.34 23.76
CA THR A 84 9.74 10.06 24.88
C THR A 84 9.10 11.34 25.42
N ALA A 85 9.90 12.42 25.51
CA ALA A 85 9.46 13.71 26.01
C ALA A 85 8.74 14.58 24.94
N ASN A 86 8.55 14.09 23.71
CA ASN A 86 8.00 14.84 22.58
C ASN A 86 8.65 16.22 22.38
N LYS A 87 9.98 16.29 22.46
CA LYS A 87 10.71 17.54 22.19
C LYS A 87 10.68 17.86 20.70
N ASP A 88 10.57 19.15 20.36
CA ASP A 88 10.60 19.62 18.96
C ASP A 88 11.94 19.33 18.27
N VAL A 89 13.04 19.40 19.02
CA VAL A 89 14.39 19.17 18.52
C VAL A 89 14.93 17.87 19.12
N VAL A 90 15.13 16.87 18.27
CA VAL A 90 15.73 15.58 18.62
C VAL A 90 17.21 15.57 18.21
N PRO A 91 18.15 15.26 19.11
CA PRO A 91 19.58 15.45 18.88
C PRO A 91 20.23 14.31 18.08
N TYR A 92 19.72 14.03 16.87
CA TYR A 92 20.29 13.00 15.98
C TYR A 92 21.74 13.29 15.59
N GLU A 93 22.15 14.55 15.64
CA GLU A 93 23.48 15.01 15.23
C GLU A 93 24.62 14.64 16.21
N ASN A 94 24.28 14.20 17.43
CA ASN A 94 25.26 13.95 18.50
C ASN A 94 26.19 12.75 18.23
N SER A 95 25.86 11.88 17.28
CA SER A 95 26.71 10.78 16.84
C SER A 95 26.41 10.34 15.40
N MET A 96 27.38 9.74 14.70
CA MET A 96 27.14 9.17 13.37
C MET A 96 26.06 8.07 13.41
N LEU A 97 26.01 7.28 14.49
CA LEU A 97 25.00 6.24 14.69
C LEU A 97 23.59 6.82 14.68
N THR A 98 23.35 7.86 15.47
CA THR A 98 22.02 8.50 15.57
C THR A 98 21.64 9.22 14.28
N LYS A 99 22.59 9.73 13.49
CA LYS A 99 22.32 10.28 12.16
C LYS A 99 21.85 9.19 11.18
N VAL A 100 22.56 8.05 11.14
CA VAL A 100 22.22 6.93 10.26
C VAL A 100 20.86 6.30 10.64
N LEU A 101 20.53 6.29 11.93
CA LEU A 101 19.28 5.73 12.44
C LEU A 101 18.14 6.74 12.60
N ALA A 102 18.32 7.98 12.17
CA ALA A 102 17.32 9.04 12.39
C ALA A 102 15.93 8.64 11.84
N ASP A 103 15.90 8.05 10.64
CA ASP A 103 14.65 7.59 10.03
C ASP A 103 14.04 6.35 10.71
N SER A 104 14.85 5.59 11.45
CA SER A 104 14.44 4.42 12.22
C SER A 104 13.99 4.79 13.65
N LEU A 105 14.38 5.96 14.15
CA LEU A 105 14.11 6.39 15.53
C LEU A 105 13.11 7.54 15.64
N GLY A 106 12.70 8.18 14.54
CA GLY A 106 11.61 9.15 14.57
C GLY A 106 10.80 9.26 13.29
N GLY A 107 11.14 8.46 12.27
CA GLY A 107 10.38 8.39 11.03
C GLY A 107 9.21 7.40 11.11
N SER A 108 8.52 7.22 9.98
CA SER A 108 7.52 6.17 9.77
C SER A 108 8.18 4.79 9.71
N SER A 109 8.67 4.29 10.84
CA SER A 109 9.41 3.04 10.93
C SER A 109 8.92 2.20 12.10
N ILE A 110 9.11 0.89 11.99
CA ILE A 110 8.87 -0.04 13.09
C ILE A 110 10.24 -0.42 13.64
N THR A 111 10.49 -0.04 14.88
CA THR A 111 11.76 -0.30 15.55
C THR A 111 11.57 -1.25 16.72
N LEU A 112 12.25 -2.39 16.61
CA LEU A 112 12.38 -3.39 17.65
C LEU A 112 13.77 -3.27 18.26
N LEU A 113 13.86 -3.20 19.58
CA LEU A 113 15.11 -3.26 20.34
C LEU A 113 15.21 -4.62 21.04
N ILE A 114 16.25 -5.39 20.73
CA ILE A 114 16.58 -6.65 21.42
C ILE A 114 17.75 -6.35 22.34
N VAL A 115 17.63 -6.65 23.63
CA VAL A 115 18.71 -6.42 24.60
C VAL A 115 19.15 -7.72 25.20
N ASN A 116 20.42 -8.01 25.06
CA ASN A 116 21.04 -9.20 25.60
C ASN A 116 21.71 -8.91 26.95
N ILE A 117 21.37 -9.73 27.96
CA ILE A 117 21.85 -9.58 29.34
C ILE A 117 22.58 -10.84 29.80
N CYS A 118 23.51 -10.68 30.75
CA CYS A 118 24.20 -11.80 31.38
C CYS A 118 23.66 -12.02 32.80
N PRO A 119 23.20 -13.23 33.17
CA PRO A 119 22.59 -13.49 34.48
C PRO A 119 23.61 -13.62 35.64
N ASN A 120 24.90 -13.36 35.39
CA ASN A 120 25.94 -13.50 36.41
C ASN A 120 25.95 -12.31 37.39
N VAL A 121 26.16 -12.58 38.67
CA VAL A 121 26.21 -11.55 39.74
C VAL A 121 27.27 -10.50 39.47
N SER A 122 28.42 -10.89 38.90
CA SER A 122 29.50 -9.97 38.51
C SER A 122 29.06 -8.93 37.49
N ASN A 123 28.02 -9.22 36.70
CA ASN A 123 27.52 -8.40 35.61
C ASN A 123 26.22 -7.67 35.98
N LEU A 124 25.84 -7.69 37.27
CA LEU A 124 24.62 -7.05 37.75
C LEU A 124 24.58 -5.53 37.47
N PRO A 125 25.66 -4.75 37.70
CA PRO A 125 25.63 -3.30 37.44
C PRO A 125 25.33 -2.99 35.97
N GLU A 126 25.97 -3.73 35.07
CA GLU A 126 25.82 -3.58 33.62
C GLU A 126 24.44 -4.03 33.15
N THR A 127 23.95 -5.16 33.67
CA THR A 127 22.58 -5.64 33.40
C THR A 127 21.55 -4.60 33.81
N LEU A 128 21.71 -3.96 34.98
CA LEU A 128 20.82 -2.90 35.44
C LEU A 128 20.88 -1.66 34.52
N SER A 129 22.08 -1.28 34.06
CA SER A 129 22.26 -0.20 33.09
C SER A 129 21.53 -0.49 31.77
N SER A 130 21.70 -1.68 31.20
CA SER A 130 21.02 -2.10 29.97
C SER A 130 19.50 -2.14 30.13
N LEU A 131 18.98 -2.63 31.26
CA LEU A 131 17.54 -2.65 31.54
C LEU A 131 16.96 -1.24 31.71
N ASN A 132 17.67 -0.33 32.37
CA ASN A 132 17.27 1.07 32.48
C ASN A 132 17.23 1.75 31.09
N PHE A 133 18.18 1.42 30.21
CA PHE A 133 18.14 1.86 28.82
C PHE A 133 16.89 1.32 28.09
N CYS A 134 16.56 0.03 28.25
CA CYS A 134 15.34 -0.57 27.69
C CYS A 134 14.08 0.14 28.14
N ALA A 135 13.99 0.47 29.43
CA ALA A 135 12.84 1.14 30.01
C ALA A 135 12.61 2.51 29.36
N ARG A 136 13.69 3.28 29.09
CA ARG A 136 13.61 4.54 28.34
C ARG A 136 13.19 4.29 26.89
N ALA A 137 13.81 3.32 26.22
CA ALA A 137 13.51 2.99 24.82
C ALA A 137 12.05 2.56 24.62
N ARG A 138 11.49 1.78 25.55
CA ARG A 138 10.09 1.33 25.50
C ARG A 138 9.07 2.47 25.54
N ASN A 139 9.40 3.54 26.27
CA ASN A 139 8.51 4.70 26.41
C ASN A 139 8.68 5.72 25.28
N ALA A 140 9.69 5.56 24.42
CA ALA A 140 9.87 6.42 23.26
C ALA A 140 8.71 6.21 22.30
N VAL A 141 7.94 7.28 22.07
CA VAL A 141 6.93 7.30 21.00
C VAL A 141 7.69 7.49 19.70
N LEU A 142 8.19 6.39 19.16
CA LEU A 142 8.69 6.36 17.79
C LEU A 142 7.45 6.53 16.92
N SER A 143 7.38 7.64 16.20
CA SER A 143 6.24 8.06 15.38
C SER A 143 5.61 6.83 14.75
N LEU A 144 4.48 6.39 15.31
CA LEU A 144 3.69 5.35 14.69
C LEU A 144 3.16 6.02 13.43
N GLY A 145 3.88 5.90 12.32
CA GLY A 145 3.50 6.37 10.98
C GLY A 145 2.21 5.73 10.45
N ASN A 146 1.42 5.15 11.35
CA ASN A 146 0.29 4.27 11.13
C ASN A 146 -1.02 4.75 11.76
N ARG A 147 -1.06 5.66 12.75
CA ARG A 147 -2.39 6.10 13.24
C ARG A 147 -3.15 6.91 12.20
N ASP A 148 -2.47 7.83 11.53
CA ASP A 148 -3.09 8.66 10.49
C ASP A 148 -3.18 7.95 9.14
N THR A 149 -2.20 7.11 8.78
CA THR A 149 -2.28 6.33 7.54
C THR A 149 -3.30 5.21 7.65
N ILE A 150 -3.45 4.48 8.76
CA ILE A 150 -4.51 3.46 8.89
C ILE A 150 -5.90 4.11 8.82
N LYS A 151 -6.07 5.32 9.36
CA LYS A 151 -7.32 6.10 9.16
C LYS A 151 -7.49 6.47 7.68
N LYS A 152 -6.48 7.08 7.07
CA LYS A 152 -6.51 7.52 5.68
C LYS A 152 -6.76 6.36 4.70
N TRP A 153 -6.08 5.22 4.86
CA TRP A 153 -6.27 4.02 4.04
C TRP A 153 -7.64 3.39 4.26
N ARG A 154 -8.18 3.44 5.48
CA ARG A 154 -9.55 3.00 5.77
C ARG A 154 -10.57 3.90 5.10
N ASP A 155 -10.38 5.21 5.14
CA ASP A 155 -11.27 6.19 4.51
C ASP A 155 -11.24 6.02 2.98
N VAL A 156 -10.05 5.91 2.38
CA VAL A 156 -9.88 5.61 0.94
C VAL A 156 -10.54 4.28 0.54
N ALA A 157 -10.38 3.21 1.34
CA ALA A 157 -11.01 1.93 1.05
C ALA A 157 -12.55 1.99 1.17
N ASN A 158 -13.07 2.81 2.08
CA ASN A 158 -14.51 3.01 2.23
C ASN A 158 -15.09 3.81 1.05
N ASP A 159 -14.40 4.89 0.62
CA ASP A 159 -14.80 5.70 -0.52
C ASP A 159 -14.80 4.88 -1.81
N ALA A 160 -13.75 4.08 -2.04
CA ALA A 160 -13.67 3.18 -3.19
C ALA A 160 -14.79 2.13 -3.19
N ARG A 161 -15.16 1.57 -2.03
CA ARG A 161 -16.31 0.63 -1.92
C ARG A 161 -17.63 1.31 -2.23
N LYS A 162 -17.80 2.57 -1.82
CA LYS A 162 -19.02 3.34 -2.10
C LYS A 162 -19.15 3.63 -3.60
N GLU A 163 -18.06 4.07 -4.24
CA GLU A 163 -18.04 4.33 -5.68
C GLU A 163 -18.32 3.05 -6.49
N LEU A 164 -17.75 1.91 -6.08
CA LEU A 164 -18.02 0.62 -6.72
C LEU A 164 -19.51 0.26 -6.65
N TYR A 165 -20.14 0.44 -5.49
CA TYR A 165 -21.56 0.15 -5.30
C TYR A 165 -22.46 1.05 -6.15
N GLU A 166 -22.13 2.34 -6.25
CA GLU A 166 -22.86 3.28 -7.12
C GLU A 166 -22.72 2.90 -8.60
N LYS A 167 -21.52 2.51 -9.03
CA LYS A 167 -21.25 2.06 -10.40
C LYS A 167 -21.94 0.73 -10.72
N GLU A 168 -21.97 -0.22 -9.79
CA GLU A 168 -22.69 -1.49 -9.97
C GLU A 168 -24.20 -1.28 -10.12
N LYS A 169 -24.77 -0.34 -9.36
CA LYS A 169 -26.18 0.06 -9.50
C LYS A 169 -26.44 0.70 -10.87
N GLU A 170 -25.60 1.65 -11.29
CA GLU A 170 -25.71 2.29 -12.60
C GLU A 170 -25.64 1.25 -13.75
N ILE A 171 -24.73 0.29 -13.65
CA ILE A 171 -24.64 -0.83 -14.60
C ILE A 171 -25.91 -1.69 -14.60
N HIS A 172 -26.54 -1.92 -13.44
CA HIS A 172 -27.78 -2.68 -13.35
C HIS A 172 -28.93 -1.96 -14.05
N ASP A 173 -29.11 -0.67 -13.78
CA ASP A 173 -30.18 0.15 -14.34
C ASP A 173 -30.03 0.27 -15.87
N LEU A 174 -28.80 0.56 -16.35
CA LEU A 174 -28.50 0.60 -17.78
C LEU A 174 -28.75 -0.74 -18.46
N LYS A 175 -28.44 -1.87 -17.81
CA LYS A 175 -28.75 -3.20 -18.36
C LYS A 175 -30.25 -3.45 -18.49
N GLN A 176 -31.06 -2.99 -17.53
CA GLN A 176 -32.53 -3.10 -17.61
C GLN A 176 -33.08 -2.24 -18.75
N GLU A 177 -32.57 -1.01 -18.91
CA GLU A 177 -32.98 -0.13 -19.99
C GLU A 177 -32.63 -0.72 -21.37
N VAL A 178 -31.41 -1.24 -21.53
CA VAL A 178 -30.99 -1.93 -22.76
C VAL A 178 -31.88 -3.15 -23.04
N LEU A 179 -32.27 -3.90 -22.02
CA LEU A 179 -33.19 -5.03 -22.19
C LEU A 179 -34.57 -4.57 -22.68
N GLY A 180 -35.11 -3.50 -22.08
CA GLY A 180 -36.39 -2.92 -22.48
C GLY A 180 -36.38 -2.38 -23.91
N LEU A 181 -35.34 -1.62 -24.28
CA LEU A 181 -35.16 -1.11 -25.64
C LEU A 181 -35.01 -2.23 -26.66
N LYS A 182 -34.28 -3.31 -26.33
CA LYS A 182 -34.18 -4.49 -27.20
C LYS A 182 -35.54 -5.15 -27.45
N GLN A 183 -36.37 -5.25 -26.41
CA GLN A 183 -37.71 -5.83 -26.55
C GLN A 183 -38.61 -4.95 -27.41
N ALA A 184 -38.64 -3.63 -27.16
CA ALA A 184 -39.43 -2.68 -27.94
C ALA A 184 -38.99 -2.67 -29.43
N LEU A 185 -37.69 -2.75 -29.70
CA LEU A 185 -37.16 -2.85 -31.05
C LEU A 185 -37.63 -4.14 -31.74
N LYS A 186 -37.64 -5.26 -31.02
CA LYS A 186 -38.14 -6.54 -31.54
C LYS A 186 -39.63 -6.46 -31.87
N ASP A 187 -40.43 -5.92 -30.97
CA ASP A 187 -41.88 -5.79 -31.15
C ASP A 187 -42.22 -4.88 -32.34
N ALA A 188 -41.50 -3.75 -32.48
CA ALA A 188 -41.63 -2.85 -33.63
C ALA A 188 -41.22 -3.54 -34.94
N ASN A 189 -40.15 -4.34 -34.92
CA ASN A 189 -39.72 -5.12 -36.07
C ASN A 189 -40.79 -6.16 -36.48
N ASP A 190 -41.36 -6.87 -35.52
CA ASP A 190 -42.43 -7.86 -35.76
C ASP A 190 -43.69 -7.19 -36.35
N GLN A 191 -44.06 -5.99 -35.86
CA GLN A 191 -45.15 -5.19 -36.44
C GLN A 191 -44.87 -4.77 -37.88
N CYS A 192 -43.63 -4.34 -38.18
CA CYS A 192 -43.22 -3.96 -39.53
C CYS A 192 -43.37 -5.14 -40.51
N VAL A 193 -43.00 -6.36 -40.08
CA VAL A 193 -43.15 -7.58 -40.88
C VAL A 193 -44.63 -7.89 -41.15
N LEU A 194 -45.50 -7.75 -40.15
CA LEU A 194 -46.95 -7.96 -40.33
C LEU A 194 -47.57 -6.96 -41.32
N LEU A 195 -47.24 -5.68 -41.16
CA LEU A 195 -47.67 -4.61 -42.07
C LEU A 195 -47.18 -4.86 -43.51
N PHE A 196 -45.92 -5.27 -43.67
CA PHE A 196 -45.38 -5.62 -44.98
C PHE A 196 -46.17 -6.74 -45.65
N ASN A 197 -46.53 -7.79 -44.90
CA ASN A 197 -47.35 -8.89 -45.41
C ASN A 197 -48.75 -8.43 -45.84
N GLU A 198 -49.40 -7.55 -45.08
CA GLU A 198 -50.72 -7.00 -45.43
C GLU A 198 -50.65 -6.13 -46.70
N VAL A 199 -49.61 -5.30 -46.82
CA VAL A 199 -49.37 -4.51 -48.04
C VAL A 199 -49.14 -5.42 -49.25
N GLN A 200 -48.39 -6.52 -49.10
CA GLN A 200 -48.20 -7.49 -50.18
C GLN A 200 -49.51 -8.19 -50.58
N LYS A 201 -50.39 -8.53 -49.63
CA LYS A 201 -51.71 -9.09 -49.93
C LYS A 201 -52.58 -8.09 -50.70
N ALA A 202 -52.68 -6.85 -50.21
CA ALA A 202 -53.45 -5.80 -50.86
C ALA A 202 -52.94 -5.52 -52.28
N TRP A 203 -51.61 -5.48 -52.46
CA TRP A 203 -50.99 -5.31 -53.78
C TRP A 203 -51.36 -6.43 -54.76
N LYS A 204 -51.35 -7.70 -54.31
CA LYS A 204 -51.78 -8.84 -55.15
C LYS A 204 -53.24 -8.71 -55.60
N VAL A 205 -54.15 -8.34 -54.68
CA VAL A 205 -55.57 -8.16 -55.00
C VAL A 205 -55.77 -7.02 -56.01
N SER A 206 -55.09 -5.89 -55.78
CA SER A 206 -55.15 -4.75 -56.70
C SER A 206 -54.62 -5.11 -58.09
N PHE A 207 -53.55 -5.91 -58.16
CA PHE A 207 -52.99 -6.38 -59.43
C PHE A 207 -53.96 -7.28 -60.19
N THR A 208 -54.62 -8.22 -59.52
CA THR A 208 -55.64 -9.09 -60.15
C THR A 208 -56.85 -8.30 -60.67
N LEU A 209 -57.36 -7.35 -59.89
CA LEU A 209 -58.46 -6.48 -60.34
C LEU A 209 -58.06 -5.66 -61.57
N GLN A 210 -56.82 -5.17 -61.62
CA GLN A 210 -56.33 -4.38 -62.73
C GLN A 210 -56.10 -5.22 -64.00
N SER A 211 -55.76 -6.51 -63.86
CA SER A 211 -55.76 -7.44 -65.01
C SER A 211 -57.18 -7.75 -65.50
N ASP A 212 -58.14 -7.96 -64.58
CA ASP A 212 -59.52 -8.26 -64.94
C ASP A 212 -60.18 -7.08 -65.66
N LEU A 213 -59.94 -5.84 -65.21
CA LEU A 213 -60.40 -4.63 -65.91
C LEU A 213 -59.86 -4.55 -67.35
N LYS A 214 -58.57 -4.84 -67.56
CA LYS A 214 -57.99 -4.83 -68.92
C LYS A 214 -58.62 -5.90 -69.82
N VAL A 215 -58.95 -7.07 -69.28
CA VAL A 215 -59.66 -8.12 -70.03
C VAL A 215 -61.07 -7.66 -70.40
N CYS A 216 -61.78 -7.01 -69.47
CA CYS A 216 -63.10 -6.43 -69.74
C CYS A 216 -63.05 -5.30 -70.79
N ASP A 217 -62.09 -4.39 -70.71
CA ASP A 217 -61.93 -3.30 -71.70
C ASP A 217 -61.65 -3.87 -73.10
N ILE A 218 -60.81 -4.90 -73.21
CA ILE A 218 -60.58 -5.62 -74.47
C ILE A 218 -61.88 -6.28 -74.95
N MET A 219 -62.64 -6.92 -74.06
CA MET A 219 -63.91 -7.57 -74.42
C MET A 219 -64.98 -6.57 -74.90
N PHE A 220 -65.05 -5.37 -74.32
CA PHE A 220 -65.92 -4.28 -74.79
C PHE A 220 -65.50 -3.75 -76.17
N LEU A 221 -64.19 -3.72 -76.47
CA LEU A 221 -63.67 -3.40 -77.81
C LEU A 221 -64.03 -4.46 -78.87
N TYR A 222 -64.21 -5.73 -78.49
CA TYR A 222 -64.61 -6.80 -79.41
C TYR A 222 -66.14 -6.96 -79.59
N ILE A 223 -66.96 -6.35 -78.72
CA ILE A 223 -68.44 -6.42 -78.80
C ILE A 223 -69.04 -5.25 -79.60
N SER A 224 -68.25 -4.23 -79.97
CA SER A 224 -68.69 -3.15 -80.86
C SER A 224 -68.18 -3.38 -82.29
N PRO A 225 -68.88 -4.22 -83.08
CA PRO A 225 -69.64 -3.63 -84.18
C PRO A 225 -70.93 -4.42 -84.47
N VAL A 226 -72.10 -3.84 -84.19
CA VAL A 226 -73.33 -3.88 -85.02
C VAL A 226 -74.35 -2.99 -84.30
N LEU A 227 -74.43 -1.71 -84.70
CA LEU A 227 -75.64 -0.91 -84.89
C LEU A 227 -75.25 0.50 -85.32
#